data_AF-A0A382WE07-F1
#
_entry.id   AF-A0A382WE07-F1
#
_cell.length_a   1.000
_cell.length_b   1.000
_cell.length_c   1.000
_cell.angle_alpha   90.00
_cell.angle_beta   90.00
_cell.angle_gamma   90.00
#
_symmetry.space_group_name_H-M   'P 1'
#
loop_
_entity.id
_entity.type
_entity.pdbx_description
1 polymer ?
#
loop_
_entity_poly.entity_id
_entity_poly.type
_entity_poly.pdbx_seq_one_letter_code
_entity_poly.pdbx_strand_id
1 'polypeptide(L)'
;MPKLNLNIIDKVTKQNVAARVQILDSQGEFLSPSSSILKIGPGSPFFYSDGVVECEVSRGPLQILVERGTEYIPNVISIDVFNEKKNLAIELAKWSNLEEQGWHPGNTHIHYDEKEQDPDGRLQLDPRVENLRMTAVSILKRWDLEYATNKFTPGILNDFSSEDYYVECGEENRHNAHGSHDIGYGHIMLLNIKNIVHPVSRGLLVDAFDPDYPPLSYACDDAHRQ
;
A
#
# COMPACT_ATOMS: atom_id res chain seq x y z
N MET A 1 -9.01 -1.18 29.80
CA MET A 1 -10.14 -1.20 28.86
C MET A 1 -10.36 -2.65 28.40
N PRO A 2 -11.58 -3.07 28.01
CA PRO A 2 -11.78 -4.36 27.34
C PRO A 2 -10.82 -4.58 26.17
N LYS A 3 -10.48 -5.83 25.90
CA LYS A 3 -9.65 -6.24 24.77
C LYS A 3 -10.46 -6.97 23.71
N LEU A 4 -10.37 -6.51 22.47
CA LEU A 4 -10.90 -7.18 21.29
C LEU A 4 -9.76 -7.90 20.58
N ASN A 5 -9.90 -9.22 20.43
CA ASN A 5 -8.97 -10.07 19.68
C ASN A 5 -9.67 -10.56 18.41
N LEU A 6 -9.19 -10.17 17.23
CA LEU A 6 -9.70 -10.61 15.94
C LEU A 6 -8.68 -11.51 15.25
N ASN A 7 -9.16 -12.60 14.65
CA ASN A 7 -8.44 -13.35 13.62
C ASN A 7 -9.17 -13.15 12.29
N ILE A 8 -8.46 -12.74 11.27
CA ILE A 8 -9.01 -12.50 9.93
C ILE A 8 -8.57 -13.65 9.06
N ILE A 9 -9.51 -14.48 8.63
CA ILE A 9 -9.22 -15.73 7.94
C ILE A 9 -9.81 -15.78 6.54
N ASP A 10 -9.08 -16.38 5.61
CA ASP A 10 -9.64 -16.74 4.32
C ASP A 10 -10.67 -17.86 4.49
N LYS A 11 -11.86 -17.68 3.90
CA LYS A 11 -12.97 -18.60 4.06
C LYS A 11 -12.67 -20.02 3.56
N VAL A 12 -11.82 -20.15 2.53
CA VAL A 12 -11.49 -21.43 1.89
C VAL A 12 -10.25 -22.05 2.53
N THR A 13 -9.13 -21.32 2.59
CA THR A 13 -7.86 -21.88 3.09
C THR A 13 -7.82 -21.99 4.60
N LYS A 14 -8.69 -21.24 5.30
CA LYS A 14 -8.74 -21.11 6.77
C LYS A 14 -7.45 -20.55 7.39
N GLN A 15 -6.55 -19.99 6.58
CA GLN A 15 -5.35 -19.33 7.04
C GLN A 15 -5.64 -17.87 7.43
N ASN A 16 -4.86 -17.34 8.36
CA ASN A 16 -4.88 -15.90 8.66
C ASN A 16 -4.39 -15.11 7.45
N VAL A 17 -5.07 -14.01 7.17
CA VAL A 17 -4.77 -13.15 6.01
C VAL A 17 -4.73 -11.68 6.44
N ALA A 18 -3.75 -10.95 5.90
CA ALA A 18 -3.63 -9.52 6.11
C ALA A 18 -4.83 -8.76 5.53
N ALA A 19 -5.21 -7.64 6.15
CA ALA A 19 -6.38 -6.88 5.77
C ALA A 19 -6.33 -5.43 6.27
N ARG A 20 -7.15 -4.59 5.66
CA ARG A 20 -7.55 -3.29 6.21
C ARG A 20 -8.62 -3.53 7.25
N VAL A 21 -8.49 -2.88 8.38
CA VAL A 21 -9.45 -2.98 9.48
C VAL A 21 -9.88 -1.59 9.92
N GLN A 22 -11.18 -1.41 10.05
CA GLN A 22 -11.78 -0.28 10.73
C GLN A 22 -12.59 -0.78 11.92
N ILE A 23 -12.36 -0.19 13.09
CA ILE A 23 -13.15 -0.42 14.29
C ILE A 23 -13.71 0.93 14.72
N LEU A 24 -15.03 1.02 14.80
CA LEU A 24 -15.73 2.21 15.30
C LEU A 24 -16.50 1.85 16.57
N ASP A 25 -16.45 2.72 17.56
CA ASP A 25 -17.29 2.58 18.75
C ASP A 25 -18.71 3.14 18.55
N SER A 26 -19.49 3.15 19.62
CA SER A 26 -20.87 3.63 19.61
C SER A 26 -21.04 5.12 19.29
N GLN A 27 -19.98 5.90 19.40
CA GLN A 27 -19.92 7.32 19.07
C GLN A 27 -19.41 7.55 17.62
N GLY A 28 -18.96 6.48 16.96
CA GLY A 28 -18.30 6.57 15.65
C GLY A 28 -16.82 6.92 15.74
N GLU A 29 -16.22 6.86 16.93
CA GLU A 29 -14.79 7.13 17.10
C GLU A 29 -13.97 5.94 16.60
N PHE A 30 -12.91 6.25 15.84
CA PHE A 30 -12.03 5.25 15.25
C PHE A 30 -11.05 4.71 16.30
N LEU A 31 -11.04 3.39 16.43
CA LEU A 31 -10.15 2.66 17.34
C LEU A 31 -9.13 1.85 16.54
N SER A 32 -7.88 1.84 17.04
CA SER A 32 -6.80 1.08 16.42
C SER A 32 -5.77 0.64 17.47
N PRO A 33 -5.02 -0.45 17.24
CA PRO A 33 -3.85 -0.77 18.05
C PRO A 33 -2.79 0.33 17.94
N SER A 34 -2.12 0.66 19.04
CA SER A 34 -1.12 1.75 19.09
C SER A 34 0.08 1.54 18.17
N SER A 35 0.40 0.30 17.84
CA SER A 35 1.52 -0.09 16.96
C SER A 35 1.10 -0.30 15.50
N SER A 36 -0.16 -0.03 15.14
CA SER A 36 -0.65 -0.31 13.79
C SER A 36 -0.29 0.79 12.80
N ILE A 37 -0.08 0.40 11.54
CA ILE A 37 0.10 1.35 10.44
C ILE A 37 -1.27 1.91 10.07
N LEU A 38 -1.44 3.21 10.28
CA LEU A 38 -2.69 3.91 10.00
C LEU A 38 -2.72 4.44 8.58
N LYS A 39 -3.89 4.37 7.95
CA LYS A 39 -4.20 5.13 6.73
C LYS A 39 -5.32 6.11 7.07
N ILE A 40 -4.91 7.34 7.39
CA ILE A 40 -5.83 8.46 7.64
C ILE A 40 -5.70 9.42 6.46
N GLY A 41 -6.77 9.53 5.70
CA GLY A 41 -6.87 10.41 4.54
C GLY A 41 -8.26 11.06 4.47
N PRO A 42 -8.68 11.57 3.31
CA PRO A 42 -10.02 12.14 3.15
C PRO A 42 -11.16 11.10 3.22
N GLY A 43 -10.84 9.81 3.13
CA GLY A 43 -11.79 8.71 3.27
C GLY A 43 -11.90 8.19 4.71
N SER A 44 -12.70 7.14 4.88
CA SER A 44 -12.84 6.41 6.15
C SER A 44 -11.48 5.92 6.67
N PRO A 45 -11.13 6.19 7.94
CA PRO A 45 -9.85 5.75 8.50
C PRO A 45 -9.82 4.24 8.70
N PHE A 46 -8.67 3.63 8.45
CA PHE A 46 -8.41 2.22 8.73
C PHE A 46 -6.95 2.01 9.12
N PHE A 47 -6.65 0.84 9.67
CA PHE A 47 -5.30 0.39 9.95
C PHE A 47 -5.01 -0.94 9.24
N TYR A 48 -3.74 -1.23 9.01
CA TYR A 48 -3.31 -2.52 8.48
C TYR A 48 -3.14 -3.54 9.60
N SER A 49 -3.59 -4.76 9.33
CA SER A 49 -3.36 -5.95 10.14
C SER A 49 -2.69 -7.01 9.27
N ASP A 50 -1.80 -7.79 9.89
CA ASP A 50 -1.22 -9.00 9.32
C ASP A 50 -2.15 -10.23 9.41
N GLY A 51 -3.38 -10.03 9.89
CA GLY A 51 -4.42 -11.05 10.06
C GLY A 51 -4.77 -11.31 11.52
N VAL A 52 -4.01 -10.76 12.46
CA VAL A 52 -4.35 -10.78 13.89
C VAL A 52 -4.47 -9.35 14.40
N VAL A 53 -5.50 -9.07 15.19
CA VAL A 53 -5.71 -7.77 15.83
C VAL A 53 -5.90 -7.96 17.31
N GLU A 54 -5.14 -7.22 18.11
CA GLU A 54 -5.42 -6.99 19.52
C GLU A 54 -5.61 -5.49 19.75
N CYS A 55 -6.84 -5.09 20.08
CA CYS A 55 -7.21 -3.69 20.23
C CYS A 55 -7.91 -3.45 21.58
N GLU A 56 -7.52 -2.39 22.28
CA GLU A 56 -8.25 -1.91 23.45
C GLU A 56 -9.49 -1.13 22.98
N VAL A 57 -10.65 -1.49 23.51
CA VAL A 57 -11.95 -0.95 23.06
C VAL A 57 -12.82 -0.53 24.24
N SER A 58 -13.75 0.38 24.00
CA SER A 58 -14.80 0.73 24.96
C SER A 58 -15.81 -0.41 25.12
N ARG A 59 -16.46 -0.49 26.30
CA ARG A 59 -17.62 -1.38 26.47
C ARG A 59 -18.79 -0.83 25.66
N GLY A 60 -19.57 -1.73 25.07
CA GLY A 60 -20.75 -1.38 24.27
C GLY A 60 -20.68 -1.90 22.83
N PRO A 61 -21.53 -1.38 21.95
CA PRO A 61 -21.58 -1.80 20.56
C PRO A 61 -20.38 -1.25 19.78
N LEU A 62 -19.80 -2.09 18.93
CA LEU A 62 -18.75 -1.77 17.98
C LEU A 62 -19.20 -2.13 16.57
N GLN A 63 -18.81 -1.31 15.59
CA GLN A 63 -18.87 -1.66 14.18
C GLN A 63 -17.45 -1.99 13.70
N ILE A 64 -17.31 -3.11 13.00
CA ILE A 64 -16.03 -3.56 12.45
C ILE A 64 -16.20 -3.79 10.96
N LEU A 65 -15.34 -3.16 10.16
CA LEU A 65 -15.20 -3.39 8.73
C LEU A 65 -13.82 -4.01 8.47
N VAL A 66 -13.80 -5.10 7.72
CA VAL A 66 -12.57 -5.76 7.28
C VAL A 66 -12.58 -5.91 5.75
N GLU A 67 -11.50 -5.48 5.11
CA GLU A 67 -11.33 -5.49 3.65
C GLU A 67 -9.97 -6.06 3.26
N ARG A 68 -9.90 -6.78 2.13
CA ARG A 68 -8.66 -7.34 1.60
C ARG A 68 -8.64 -7.23 0.08
N GLY A 69 -7.89 -6.28 -0.46
CA GLY A 69 -7.80 -6.06 -1.91
C GLY A 69 -9.17 -5.87 -2.59
N THR A 70 -9.19 -5.99 -3.91
CA THR A 70 -10.39 -5.80 -4.72
C THR A 70 -11.14 -7.11 -5.01
N GLU A 71 -10.51 -8.26 -4.75
CA GLU A 71 -11.05 -9.59 -5.09
C GLU A 71 -11.80 -10.27 -3.93
N TYR A 72 -11.78 -9.69 -2.72
CA TYR A 72 -12.54 -10.17 -1.57
C TYR A 72 -13.78 -9.30 -1.32
N ILE A 73 -14.82 -9.94 -0.78
CA ILE A 73 -16.02 -9.25 -0.32
C ILE A 73 -15.71 -8.59 1.04
N PRO A 74 -15.88 -7.26 1.19
CA PRO A 74 -15.81 -6.59 2.48
C PRO A 74 -16.74 -7.22 3.51
N ASN A 75 -16.26 -7.41 4.74
CA ASN A 75 -17.06 -7.96 5.82
C ASN A 75 -17.32 -6.87 6.87
N VAL A 76 -18.60 -6.51 7.03
CA VAL A 76 -19.06 -5.54 8.03
C VAL A 76 -19.88 -6.27 9.09
N ILE A 77 -19.50 -6.10 10.34
CA ILE A 77 -20.19 -6.70 11.49
C ILE A 77 -20.44 -5.69 12.59
N SER A 78 -21.48 -5.95 13.37
CA SER A 78 -21.74 -5.25 14.62
C SER A 78 -21.69 -6.25 15.76
N ILE A 79 -20.94 -5.92 16.81
CA ILE A 79 -20.78 -6.77 17.98
C ILE A 79 -20.96 -5.95 19.25
N ASP A 80 -21.37 -6.60 20.33
CA ASP A 80 -21.34 -6.00 21.66
C ASP A 80 -20.19 -6.55 22.49
N VAL A 81 -19.46 -5.63 23.15
CA VAL A 81 -18.37 -5.92 24.08
C VAL A 81 -18.79 -5.54 25.49
N PHE A 82 -19.14 -6.55 26.29
CA PHE A 82 -19.53 -6.38 27.71
C PHE A 82 -18.45 -6.84 28.69
N ASN A 83 -17.69 -7.87 28.30
CA ASN A 83 -16.68 -8.51 29.13
C ASN A 83 -15.31 -7.85 28.95
N GLU A 84 -14.34 -8.23 29.78
CA GLU A 84 -12.96 -7.74 29.67
C GLU A 84 -12.25 -8.20 28.40
N LYS A 85 -12.70 -9.31 27.78
CA LYS A 85 -12.13 -9.84 26.55
C LYS A 85 -13.24 -10.33 25.61
N LYS A 86 -13.08 -10.05 24.32
CA LYS A 86 -13.91 -10.57 23.23
C LYS A 86 -13.00 -11.16 22.15
N ASN A 87 -13.19 -12.42 21.80
CA ASN A 87 -12.48 -13.07 20.69
C ASN A 87 -13.46 -13.26 19.53
N LEU A 88 -12.99 -13.03 18.30
CA LEU A 88 -13.77 -13.25 17.10
C LEU A 88 -12.87 -13.71 15.95
N ALA A 89 -13.43 -14.55 15.07
CA ALA A 89 -12.87 -14.82 13.76
C ALA A 89 -13.76 -14.18 12.69
N ILE A 90 -13.17 -13.44 11.76
CA ILE A 90 -13.84 -12.80 10.64
C ILE A 90 -13.40 -13.52 9.36
N GLU A 91 -14.35 -14.15 8.67
CA GLU A 91 -14.07 -14.83 7.41
C GLU A 91 -14.21 -13.87 6.23
N LEU A 92 -13.20 -13.84 5.35
CA LEU A 92 -13.23 -13.14 4.08
C LEU A 92 -13.38 -14.14 2.93
N ALA A 93 -14.30 -13.86 2.01
CA ALA A 93 -14.53 -14.69 0.83
C ALA A 93 -14.09 -13.96 -0.44
N LYS A 94 -13.32 -14.63 -1.30
CA LYS A 94 -13.10 -14.16 -2.67
C LYS A 94 -14.42 -14.21 -3.44
N TRP A 95 -14.68 -13.20 -4.27
CA TRP A 95 -15.84 -13.19 -5.19
C TRP A 95 -15.45 -13.54 -6.63
N SER A 96 -14.16 -13.56 -6.94
CA SER A 96 -13.63 -13.87 -8.26
C SER A 96 -12.72 -15.10 -8.24
N ASN A 97 -12.50 -15.70 -9.40
CA ASN A 97 -11.54 -16.78 -9.63
C ASN A 97 -10.50 -16.40 -10.71
N LEU A 98 -10.17 -15.11 -10.79
CA LEU A 98 -9.25 -14.55 -11.79
C LEU A 98 -7.87 -15.25 -11.78
N GLU A 99 -7.38 -15.59 -10.61
CA GLU A 99 -6.13 -16.34 -10.42
C GLU A 99 -6.14 -17.73 -11.08
N GLU A 100 -7.26 -18.45 -11.03
CA GLU A 100 -7.41 -19.76 -11.72
C GLU A 100 -7.35 -19.62 -13.24
N GLN A 101 -7.58 -18.41 -13.75
CA GLN A 101 -7.51 -18.05 -15.16
C GLN A 101 -6.15 -17.44 -15.55
N GLY A 102 -5.20 -17.37 -14.61
CA GLY A 102 -3.86 -16.80 -14.83
C GLY A 102 -3.77 -15.28 -14.73
N TRP A 103 -4.82 -14.62 -14.21
CA TRP A 103 -4.75 -13.19 -13.90
C TRP A 103 -4.21 -12.98 -12.49
N HIS A 104 -3.29 -12.02 -12.35
CA HIS A 104 -2.67 -11.71 -11.07
C HIS A 104 -2.87 -10.24 -10.73
N PRO A 105 -3.44 -9.90 -9.56
CA PRO A 105 -3.59 -8.52 -9.13
C PRO A 105 -2.22 -7.89 -8.89
N GLY A 106 -2.03 -6.65 -9.30
CA GLY A 106 -0.79 -5.92 -9.07
C GLY A 106 -0.97 -4.42 -9.03
N ASN A 107 -0.04 -3.74 -8.38
CA ASN A 107 0.04 -2.28 -8.36
C ASN A 107 1.46 -1.86 -8.71
N THR A 108 1.58 -1.15 -9.83
CA THR A 108 2.87 -0.69 -10.35
C THR A 108 3.20 0.74 -9.96
N HIS A 109 2.36 1.41 -9.15
CA HIS A 109 2.42 2.85 -8.93
C HIS A 109 2.21 3.22 -7.45
N ILE A 110 3.19 2.87 -6.61
CA ILE A 110 3.18 3.22 -5.19
C ILE A 110 4.33 4.18 -4.85
N HIS A 111 4.00 5.23 -4.11
CA HIS A 111 4.96 6.14 -3.49
C HIS A 111 4.59 6.38 -2.03
N TYR A 112 5.63 6.50 -1.21
CA TYR A 112 5.59 6.94 0.17
C TYR A 112 6.21 8.32 0.23
N ASP A 113 5.42 9.29 0.69
CA ASP A 113 5.82 10.69 0.77
C ASP A 113 6.87 10.93 1.86
N GLU A 114 7.32 12.17 1.99
CA GLU A 114 8.32 12.59 2.97
C GLU A 114 7.85 12.47 4.44
N LYS A 115 6.56 12.18 4.67
CA LYS A 115 5.98 12.07 6.01
C LYS A 115 5.91 10.63 6.50
N GLU A 116 6.08 9.64 5.61
CA GLU A 116 6.15 8.24 5.98
C GLU A 116 7.37 7.97 6.88
N GLN A 117 7.13 7.36 8.04
CA GLN A 117 8.16 7.10 9.06
C GLN A 117 8.55 5.63 9.14
N ASP A 118 7.70 4.72 8.67
CA ASP A 118 7.96 3.27 8.63
C ASP A 118 7.66 2.70 7.23
N PRO A 119 8.47 3.06 6.22
CA PRO A 119 8.30 2.54 4.87
C PRO A 119 8.54 1.03 4.76
N ASP A 120 9.35 0.43 5.65
CA ASP A 120 9.61 -1.02 5.61
C ASP A 120 8.40 -1.80 6.13
N GLY A 121 7.88 -1.46 7.31
CA GLY A 121 6.67 -2.08 7.85
C GLY A 121 5.48 -1.88 6.91
N ARG A 122 5.40 -0.71 6.26
CA ARG A 122 4.37 -0.43 5.27
C ARG A 122 4.49 -1.32 4.03
N LEU A 123 5.68 -1.41 3.45
CA LEU A 123 5.91 -2.24 2.27
C LEU A 123 5.77 -3.74 2.56
N GLN A 124 6.04 -4.15 3.80
CA GLN A 124 5.75 -5.51 4.26
C GLN A 124 4.25 -5.82 4.22
N LEU A 125 3.39 -4.83 4.51
CA LEU A 125 1.95 -5.05 4.60
C LEU A 125 1.18 -4.72 3.32
N ASP A 126 1.55 -3.69 2.56
CA ASP A 126 0.81 -3.22 1.37
C ASP A 126 0.46 -4.35 0.38
N PRO A 127 1.42 -5.17 -0.12
CA PRO A 127 1.10 -6.27 -1.04
C PRO A 127 0.16 -7.30 -0.42
N ARG A 128 0.30 -7.54 0.89
CA ARG A 128 -0.42 -8.58 1.61
C ARG A 128 -1.84 -8.13 1.91
N VAL A 129 -2.03 -6.92 2.41
CA VAL A 129 -3.35 -6.34 2.74
C VAL A 129 -4.19 -6.19 1.47
N GLU A 130 -3.58 -5.76 0.37
CA GLU A 130 -4.27 -5.58 -0.90
C GLU A 130 -4.33 -6.87 -1.74
N ASN A 131 -3.71 -7.96 -1.27
CA ASN A 131 -3.57 -9.21 -2.01
C ASN A 131 -2.96 -9.01 -3.42
N LEU A 132 -1.96 -8.14 -3.56
CA LEU A 132 -1.29 -7.84 -4.82
C LEU A 132 -0.11 -8.79 -5.04
N ARG A 133 -0.22 -9.67 -6.02
CA ARG A 133 0.84 -10.61 -6.42
C ARG A 133 2.09 -9.90 -6.95
N MET A 134 1.93 -8.70 -7.49
CA MET A 134 3.00 -7.84 -7.98
C MET A 134 2.85 -6.44 -7.37
N THR A 135 3.88 -5.94 -6.70
CA THR A 135 3.89 -4.58 -6.16
C THR A 135 5.19 -3.88 -6.55
N ALA A 136 5.07 -2.71 -7.18
CA ALA A 136 6.20 -1.82 -7.40
C ALA A 136 6.02 -0.52 -6.61
N VAL A 137 6.96 -0.27 -5.71
CA VAL A 137 7.23 1.09 -5.24
C VAL A 137 8.17 1.76 -6.24
N SER A 138 8.19 3.09 -6.30
CA SER A 138 9.02 3.76 -7.30
C SER A 138 9.77 4.97 -6.76
N ILE A 139 11.06 5.02 -7.09
CA ILE A 139 11.89 6.20 -6.90
C ILE A 139 11.28 7.35 -7.68
N LEU A 140 11.23 8.54 -7.08
CA LEU A 140 10.79 9.76 -7.76
C LEU A 140 11.57 10.99 -7.29
N LYS A 141 11.67 11.99 -8.16
CA LYS A 141 12.27 13.30 -7.85
C LYS A 141 11.26 14.41 -8.10
N ARG A 142 11.00 15.22 -7.09
CA ARG A 142 10.27 16.49 -7.21
C ARG A 142 10.94 17.51 -6.31
N TRP A 143 11.74 18.39 -6.91
CA TRP A 143 12.58 19.34 -6.17
C TRP A 143 13.36 18.62 -5.09
N ASP A 144 13.45 19.20 -3.90
CA ASP A 144 14.17 18.63 -2.75
C ASP A 144 13.26 17.81 -1.83
N LEU A 145 12.12 17.28 -2.33
CA LEU A 145 11.28 16.37 -1.55
C LEU A 145 11.97 15.01 -1.37
N GLU A 146 12.21 14.65 -0.12
CA GLU A 146 12.81 13.38 0.29
C GLU A 146 11.74 12.31 0.47
N TYR A 147 11.29 11.73 -0.65
CA TYR A 147 10.33 10.61 -0.60
C TYR A 147 10.88 9.43 0.18
N ALA A 148 10.12 8.92 1.15
CA ALA A 148 10.51 7.75 1.93
C ALA A 148 10.75 6.51 1.04
N THR A 149 10.07 6.42 -0.11
CA THR A 149 10.31 5.35 -1.11
C THR A 149 11.74 5.36 -1.66
N ASN A 150 12.40 6.52 -1.75
CA ASN A 150 13.72 6.63 -2.36
C ASN A 150 14.83 5.94 -1.55
N LYS A 151 14.54 5.42 -0.35
CA LYS A 151 15.46 4.56 0.40
C LYS A 151 15.72 3.21 -0.27
N PHE A 152 14.77 2.72 -1.08
CA PHE A 152 14.84 1.38 -1.65
C PHE A 152 15.71 1.37 -2.90
N THR A 153 16.57 0.37 -3.02
CA THR A 153 17.43 0.18 -4.21
C THR A 153 16.59 -0.39 -5.36
N PRO A 154 16.81 0.06 -6.62
CA PRO A 154 16.08 -0.48 -7.76
C PRO A 154 16.20 -2.00 -7.91
N GLY A 155 15.15 -2.62 -8.46
CA GLY A 155 15.05 -4.05 -8.71
C GLY A 155 14.25 -4.80 -7.64
N ILE A 156 14.43 -6.12 -7.60
CA ILE A 156 13.68 -7.01 -6.70
C ILE A 156 14.05 -6.72 -5.24
N LEU A 157 13.04 -6.52 -4.41
CA LEU A 157 13.21 -6.36 -2.98
C LEU A 157 12.92 -7.68 -2.26
N ASN A 158 13.96 -8.50 -2.13
CA ASN A 158 13.85 -9.86 -1.60
C ASN A 158 13.28 -9.92 -0.18
N ASP A 159 13.57 -8.93 0.67
CA ASP A 159 13.09 -8.91 2.06
C ASP A 159 11.57 -8.77 2.17
N PHE A 160 10.92 -8.18 1.16
CA PHE A 160 9.46 -8.00 1.11
C PHE A 160 8.76 -9.04 0.23
N SER A 161 9.54 -9.70 -0.64
CA SER A 161 9.05 -10.72 -1.58
C SER A 161 8.91 -12.08 -0.92
N SER A 162 8.02 -12.91 -1.46
CA SER A 162 7.87 -14.33 -1.14
C SER A 162 7.42 -15.10 -2.37
N GLU A 163 7.16 -16.40 -2.23
CA GLU A 163 6.57 -17.22 -3.30
C GLU A 163 5.25 -16.63 -3.84
N ASP A 164 4.49 -15.98 -2.97
CA ASP A 164 3.16 -15.45 -3.25
C ASP A 164 3.13 -13.96 -3.66
N TYR A 165 4.20 -13.22 -3.35
CA TYR A 165 4.26 -11.76 -3.49
C TYR A 165 5.59 -11.35 -4.11
N TYR A 166 5.56 -10.84 -5.33
CA TYR A 166 6.71 -10.20 -5.97
C TYR A 166 6.69 -8.70 -5.64
N VAL A 167 7.76 -8.22 -5.00
CA VAL A 167 7.91 -6.80 -4.64
C VAL A 167 9.19 -6.25 -5.26
N GLU A 168 9.08 -5.14 -5.96
CA GLU A 168 10.22 -4.45 -6.57
C GLU A 168 10.22 -2.94 -6.29
N CYS A 169 11.40 -2.33 -6.43
CA CYS A 169 11.55 -0.90 -6.54
C CYS A 169 11.85 -0.55 -8.00
N GLY A 170 10.88 0.11 -8.65
CA GLY A 170 11.07 0.72 -9.96
C GLY A 170 11.47 2.20 -9.85
N GLU A 171 11.28 2.90 -10.94
CA GLU A 171 11.44 4.34 -11.01
C GLU A 171 10.24 4.94 -11.73
N GLU A 172 9.76 6.07 -11.22
CA GLU A 172 8.81 6.90 -11.94
C GLU A 172 9.55 8.07 -12.57
N ASN A 173 9.64 8.04 -13.89
CA ASN A 173 10.28 9.07 -14.65
C ASN A 173 9.25 10.13 -15.09
N ARG A 174 9.33 11.34 -14.53
CA ARG A 174 8.29 12.37 -14.67
C ARG A 174 8.72 13.60 -15.49
N HIS A 175 7.73 14.21 -16.12
CA HIS A 175 7.77 15.56 -16.69
C HIS A 175 6.43 16.27 -16.46
N ASN A 176 6.44 17.37 -15.69
CA ASN A 176 5.29 18.26 -15.54
C ASN A 176 5.51 19.59 -16.29
N ALA A 177 4.43 20.28 -16.65
CA ALA A 177 4.49 21.61 -17.26
C ALA A 177 3.93 22.65 -16.29
N HIS A 178 4.22 23.93 -16.54
CA HIS A 178 3.61 25.09 -15.84
C HIS A 178 3.66 25.08 -14.29
N GLY A 179 4.52 24.27 -13.67
CA GLY A 179 4.65 24.12 -12.22
C GLY A 179 4.54 22.66 -11.78
N SER A 180 4.11 22.44 -10.53
CA SER A 180 4.14 21.11 -9.90
C SER A 180 2.94 20.21 -10.20
N HIS A 181 1.84 20.75 -10.75
CA HIS A 181 0.56 20.01 -10.83
C HIS A 181 -0.09 19.96 -12.21
N ASP A 182 0.38 20.75 -13.19
CA ASP A 182 -0.12 20.63 -14.56
C ASP A 182 0.61 19.52 -15.30
N ILE A 183 -0.16 18.64 -15.95
CA ILE A 183 0.38 17.52 -16.70
C ILE A 183 1.10 18.08 -17.93
N GLY A 184 2.43 17.94 -17.94
CA GLY A 184 3.26 18.19 -19.12
C GLY A 184 3.19 17.00 -20.06
N TYR A 185 4.35 16.42 -20.42
CA TYR A 185 4.39 15.16 -21.15
C TYR A 185 4.04 13.91 -20.32
N GLY A 186 3.73 14.08 -19.03
CA GLY A 186 3.29 13.01 -18.15
C GLY A 186 4.46 12.25 -17.52
N HIS A 187 4.27 10.96 -17.30
CA HIS A 187 5.27 10.11 -16.66
C HIS A 187 5.21 8.68 -17.18
N ILE A 188 6.32 7.96 -17.00
CA ILE A 188 6.45 6.55 -17.31
C ILE A 188 6.94 5.80 -16.06
N MET A 189 6.47 4.56 -15.91
CA MET A 189 6.97 3.65 -14.88
C MET A 189 8.03 2.76 -15.49
N LEU A 190 9.23 2.79 -14.93
CA LEU A 190 10.34 1.94 -15.30
C LEU A 190 10.47 0.83 -14.25
N LEU A 191 10.01 -0.36 -14.63
CA LEU A 191 9.95 -1.55 -13.79
C LEU A 191 11.08 -2.53 -14.14
N ASN A 192 11.43 -3.42 -13.21
CA ASN A 192 12.51 -4.40 -13.41
C ASN A 192 13.85 -3.79 -13.88
N ILE A 193 14.16 -2.59 -13.39
CA ILE A 193 15.40 -1.87 -13.67
C ILE A 193 16.51 -2.31 -12.70
N LYS A 194 17.77 -2.30 -13.16
CA LYS A 194 18.94 -2.66 -12.33
C LYS A 194 19.62 -1.44 -11.71
N ASN A 195 19.55 -0.30 -12.40
CA ASN A 195 20.13 0.97 -12.00
C ASN A 195 19.09 2.08 -12.22
N ILE A 196 19.22 3.16 -11.44
CA ILE A 196 18.46 4.39 -11.62
C ILE A 196 18.76 4.97 -13.02
N VAL A 197 17.72 5.38 -13.73
CA VAL A 197 17.82 6.01 -15.04
C VAL A 197 17.85 7.53 -14.84
N HIS A 198 18.97 8.15 -15.18
CA HIS A 198 19.14 9.59 -14.99
C HIS A 198 18.83 10.41 -16.26
N PRO A 199 18.26 11.62 -16.11
CA PRO A 199 17.71 12.15 -14.86
C PRO A 199 16.40 11.42 -14.46
N VAL A 200 16.03 11.43 -13.18
CA VAL A 200 14.81 10.78 -12.65
C VAL A 200 13.56 11.59 -13.02
N SER A 201 13.65 12.90 -13.00
CA SER A 201 12.61 13.80 -13.51
C SER A 201 13.25 14.81 -14.45
N ARG A 202 12.44 15.51 -15.26
CA ARG A 202 12.90 16.60 -16.14
C ARG A 202 12.17 17.90 -15.84
N GLY A 203 12.77 18.99 -16.26
CA GLY A 203 12.11 20.29 -16.30
C GLY A 203 11.84 20.83 -14.90
N LEU A 204 10.72 21.53 -14.76
CA LEU A 204 10.28 22.19 -13.52
C LEU A 204 10.09 21.27 -12.31
N LEU A 205 10.21 19.95 -12.45
CA LEU A 205 10.22 19.00 -11.34
C LEU A 205 11.61 18.79 -10.73
N VAL A 206 12.67 19.18 -11.42
CA VAL A 206 14.05 19.10 -10.91
C VAL A 206 14.39 20.43 -10.25
N ASP A 207 14.38 21.51 -11.03
CA ASP A 207 14.49 22.89 -10.55
C ASP A 207 13.87 23.90 -11.54
N ALA A 208 13.99 25.21 -11.26
CA ALA A 208 13.36 26.27 -12.05
C ALA A 208 13.95 26.46 -13.47
N PHE A 209 15.12 25.88 -13.74
CA PHE A 209 15.94 26.10 -14.94
C PHE A 209 16.36 24.80 -15.63
N ASP A 210 16.08 23.63 -15.02
CA ASP A 210 16.34 22.33 -15.62
C ASP A 210 15.60 22.19 -16.96
N PRO A 211 16.26 21.70 -18.02
CA PRO A 211 15.63 21.60 -19.33
C PRO A 211 14.62 20.46 -19.40
N ASP A 212 13.64 20.58 -20.30
CA ASP A 212 12.74 19.47 -20.68
C ASP A 212 13.46 18.44 -21.59
N TYR A 213 14.68 18.04 -21.23
CA TYR A 213 15.57 17.16 -21.99
C TYR A 213 16.43 16.31 -21.03
N PRO A 214 16.73 15.03 -21.34
CA PRO A 214 16.32 14.27 -22.53
C PRO A 214 14.84 13.86 -22.50
N PRO A 215 14.21 13.56 -23.66
CA PRO A 215 12.81 13.13 -23.70
C PRO A 215 12.60 11.81 -22.94
N LEU A 216 11.37 11.55 -22.50
CA LEU A 216 11.02 10.32 -21.77
C LEU A 216 11.34 9.05 -22.56
N SER A 217 11.29 9.09 -23.89
CA SER A 217 11.67 7.95 -24.74
C SER A 217 13.13 7.52 -24.55
N TYR A 218 14.04 8.45 -24.25
CA TYR A 218 15.44 8.09 -23.96
C TYR A 218 15.55 7.36 -22.62
N ALA A 219 14.73 7.73 -21.63
CA ALA A 219 14.68 6.98 -20.39
C ALA A 219 14.19 5.53 -20.62
N CYS A 220 13.23 5.33 -21.54
CA CYS A 220 12.83 3.99 -21.97
C CYS A 220 13.99 3.22 -22.63
N ASP A 221 14.74 3.86 -23.53
CA ASP A 221 15.89 3.25 -24.20
C ASP A 221 16.97 2.86 -23.20
N ASP A 222 17.25 3.72 -22.21
CA ASP A 222 18.21 3.48 -21.14
C ASP A 222 17.76 2.33 -20.23
N ALA A 223 16.48 2.30 -19.86
CA ALA A 223 15.89 1.22 -19.08
C ALA A 223 15.97 -0.14 -19.80
N HIS A 224 15.85 -0.18 -21.13
CA HIS A 224 16.00 -1.40 -21.92
C HIS A 224 17.46 -1.87 -22.05
N ARG A 225 18.45 -0.99 -21.91
CA ARG A 225 19.87 -1.31 -22.19
C ARG A 225 20.61 -2.02 -21.05
N GLN A 226 20.05 -2.08 -19.84
CA GLN A 226 20.74 -2.53 -18.63
C GLN A 226 20.62 -4.02 -18.31
#